data_AF-A0AAU6X683-F1
#
_entry.id   AF-A0AAU6X683-F1
#
_cell.length_a   1.000
_cell.length_b   1.000
_cell.length_c   1.000
_cell.angle_alpha   90.00
_cell.angle_beta   90.00
_cell.angle_gamma   90.00
#
_symmetry.space_group_name_H-M   'P 1'
#
loop_
_entity.id
_entity.type
_entity.pdbx_description
1 polymer ?
#
loop_
_entity_poly.entity_id
_entity_poly.type
_entity_poly.pdbx_seq_one_letter_code
_entity_poly.pdbx_strand_id
1 'polypeptide(L)'
;MDITLIKNKLAQLGVPHEAFKRYEEPHRFYHTLNHLEDIFQQLTNRGLIDNKALLLAAVYHDIIYDPKSLTNEEDSERFFIETFSGDEMLKQEVSTIILDTKTHQPSTALSAIFCEIDLNILYQPLHKLIAYEHQIFKEFQFVDYSIYKVKRLEVLKKLKEQVANPDLDALITYVECRQPNIAVYPGSFNPFHKGHYNILQKAEGIFDKVIIARGINADKGPATHTLPAALTYRQIESYSGLLTDFINNLGYPVTIIRGLRNSTDLQYELNQYRYLQDLSTKPLHIVSVFCDREFEHISSTGIRNLEQYGQAGQYLL
;
A
#
# COMPACT_ATOMS: atom_id res chain seq x y z
N MET A 1 21.99 16.24 7.39
CA MET A 1 21.39 17.32 6.57
C MET A 1 20.34 18.04 7.39
N ASP A 2 20.22 19.37 7.28
CA ASP A 2 19.22 20.16 7.98
C ASP A 2 17.96 20.31 7.11
N ILE A 3 16.96 19.45 7.35
CA ILE A 3 15.68 19.45 6.61
C ILE A 3 14.93 20.77 6.77
N THR A 4 15.09 21.45 7.90
CA THR A 4 14.46 22.76 8.15
C THR A 4 14.98 23.81 7.17
N LEU A 5 16.29 23.80 6.90
CA LEU A 5 16.89 24.69 5.91
C LEU A 5 16.33 24.43 4.50
N ILE A 6 16.15 23.17 4.12
CA ILE A 6 15.60 22.79 2.81
C ILE A 6 14.13 23.19 2.70
N LYS A 7 13.33 22.95 3.74
CA LYS A 7 11.93 23.41 3.80
C LYS A 7 11.82 24.92 3.66
N ASN A 8 12.73 25.69 4.27
CA ASN A 8 12.78 27.14 4.11
C ASN A 8 13.11 27.55 2.67
N LYS A 9 14.07 26.88 2.01
CA LYS A 9 14.37 27.10 0.59
C LYS A 9 13.17 26.81 -0.30
N LEU A 10 12.48 25.69 -0.07
CA LEU A 10 11.30 25.30 -0.83
C LEU A 10 10.13 26.27 -0.61
N ALA A 11 9.94 26.77 0.61
CA ALA A 11 8.95 27.80 0.90
C ALA A 11 9.24 29.12 0.14
N GLN A 12 10.52 29.51 0.03
CA GLN A 12 10.94 30.65 -0.80
C GLN A 12 10.70 30.43 -2.30
N LEU A 13 10.67 29.17 -2.74
CA LEU A 13 10.29 28.78 -4.11
C LEU A 13 8.77 28.61 -4.30
N GLY A 14 7.96 28.93 -3.29
CA GLY A 14 6.50 28.85 -3.37
C GLY A 14 5.92 27.46 -3.15
N VAL A 15 6.69 26.51 -2.62
CA VAL A 15 6.18 25.18 -2.26
C VAL A 15 5.36 25.27 -0.96
N PRO A 16 4.07 24.90 -0.97
CA PRO A 16 3.25 24.93 0.24
C PRO A 16 3.69 23.86 1.23
N HIS A 17 3.55 24.14 2.54
CA HIS A 17 3.89 23.16 3.58
C HIS A 17 3.02 21.89 3.50
N GLU A 18 1.80 22.01 2.99
CA GLU A 18 0.85 20.93 2.76
C GLU A 18 1.35 19.91 1.71
N ALA A 19 2.28 20.28 0.83
CA ALA A 19 2.87 19.35 -0.13
C ALA A 19 3.48 18.12 0.56
N PHE A 20 4.15 18.34 1.70
CA PHE A 20 4.78 17.27 2.48
C PHE A 20 3.78 16.35 3.16
N LYS A 21 2.56 16.82 3.46
CA LYS A 21 1.51 15.97 4.07
C LYS A 21 1.04 14.87 3.13
N ARG A 22 1.17 15.06 1.80
CA ARG A 22 0.86 14.00 0.83
C ARG A 22 1.79 12.81 0.97
N TYR A 23 3.05 13.02 1.32
CA TYR A 23 4.02 11.95 1.59
C TYR A 23 3.76 11.20 2.91
N GLU A 24 2.77 11.62 3.70
CA GLU A 24 2.28 10.95 4.91
C GLU A 24 0.99 10.16 4.65
N GLU A 25 0.48 10.13 3.41
CA GLU A 25 -0.72 9.37 3.06
C GLU A 25 -0.53 7.87 3.40
N PRO A 26 -1.55 7.22 4.00
CA PRO A 26 -1.39 5.90 4.63
C PRO A 26 -1.11 4.75 3.66
N HIS A 27 -1.26 4.97 2.35
CA HIS A 27 -0.95 3.97 1.31
C HIS A 27 0.48 4.05 0.79
N ARG A 28 1.26 5.06 1.18
CA ARG A 28 2.67 5.22 0.80
C ARG A 28 3.57 4.50 1.80
N PHE A 29 4.46 3.66 1.29
CA PHE A 29 5.44 2.94 2.12
C PHE A 29 6.87 3.09 1.62
N TYR A 30 7.07 3.22 0.30
CA TYR A 30 8.34 3.62 -0.29
C TYR A 30 8.33 5.12 -0.56
N HIS A 31 7.30 5.62 -1.25
CA HIS A 31 7.16 7.01 -1.70
C HIS A 31 6.73 7.95 -0.55
N THR A 32 7.55 7.99 0.50
CA THR A 32 7.33 8.65 1.78
C THR A 32 8.29 9.82 1.99
N LEU A 33 8.17 10.53 3.11
CA LEU A 33 9.14 11.58 3.48
C LEU A 33 10.58 11.05 3.56
N ASN A 34 10.79 9.78 3.92
CA ASN A 34 12.14 9.20 3.98
C ASN A 34 12.78 9.09 2.58
N HIS A 35 12.00 8.76 1.56
CA HIS A 35 12.48 8.72 0.17
C HIS A 35 12.81 10.13 -0.32
N LEU A 36 11.94 11.10 -0.04
CA LEU A 36 12.19 12.51 -0.35
C LEU A 36 13.47 13.05 0.34
N GLU A 37 13.70 12.65 1.59
CA GLU A 37 14.92 12.97 2.33
C GLU A 37 16.18 12.34 1.71
N ASP A 38 16.10 11.10 1.19
CA ASP A 38 17.20 10.48 0.46
C ASP A 38 17.56 11.28 -0.80
N ILE A 39 16.56 11.69 -1.59
CA ILE A 39 16.75 12.56 -2.77
C ILE A 39 17.47 13.86 -2.38
N PHE A 40 17.01 14.55 -1.34
CA PHE A 40 17.66 15.76 -0.86
C PHE A 40 19.09 15.54 -0.38
N GLN A 41 19.35 14.42 0.29
CA GLN A 41 20.69 14.09 0.75
C GLN A 41 21.62 13.83 -0.43
N GLN A 42 21.13 13.17 -1.49
CA GLN A 42 21.89 12.95 -2.71
C GLN A 42 22.18 14.25 -3.48
N LEU A 43 21.19 15.14 -3.61
CA LEU A 43 21.39 16.48 -4.18
C LEU A 43 22.45 17.26 -3.40
N THR A 44 22.40 17.19 -2.06
CA THR A 44 23.41 17.79 -1.18
C THR A 44 24.80 17.24 -1.45
N ASN A 45 24.95 15.91 -1.50
CA ASN A 45 26.23 15.24 -1.71
C ASN A 45 26.86 15.56 -3.08
N ARG A 46 26.03 15.83 -4.09
CA ARG A 46 26.46 16.23 -5.43
C ARG A 46 26.70 17.74 -5.58
N GLY A 47 26.46 18.54 -4.53
CA GLY A 47 26.57 20.01 -4.59
C GLY A 47 25.45 20.67 -5.42
N LEU A 48 24.32 19.99 -5.59
CA LEU A 48 23.19 20.41 -6.44
C LEU A 48 21.97 20.88 -5.65
N ILE A 49 22.06 20.97 -4.32
CA ILE A 49 20.94 21.35 -3.44
C ILE A 49 20.44 22.79 -3.66
N ASP A 50 21.19 23.63 -4.37
CA ASP A 50 20.77 25.00 -4.74
C ASP A 50 20.14 25.08 -6.13
N ASN A 51 20.09 23.97 -6.88
CA ASN A 51 19.42 23.91 -8.16
C ASN A 51 17.90 23.90 -7.96
N LYS A 52 17.23 24.98 -8.37
CA LYS A 52 15.78 25.17 -8.18
C LYS A 52 14.95 24.11 -8.91
N ALA A 53 15.34 23.73 -10.12
CA ALA A 53 14.60 22.75 -10.91
C ALA A 53 14.64 21.37 -10.23
N LEU A 54 15.82 20.93 -9.77
CA LEU A 54 15.98 19.66 -9.07
C LEU A 54 15.28 19.64 -7.71
N LEU A 55 15.29 20.76 -6.96
CA LEU A 55 14.56 20.88 -5.70
C LEU A 55 13.05 20.81 -5.88
N LEU A 56 12.51 21.48 -6.90
CA LEU A 56 11.09 21.43 -7.22
C LEU A 56 10.71 20.03 -7.70
N ALA A 57 11.47 19.44 -8.65
CA ALA A 57 11.24 18.09 -9.12
C ALA A 57 11.26 17.06 -7.98
N ALA A 58 12.20 17.19 -7.01
CA ALA A 58 12.26 16.34 -5.82
C ALA A 58 10.93 16.28 -5.08
N VAL A 59 10.29 17.43 -4.86
CA VAL A 59 9.01 17.50 -4.14
C VAL A 59 7.82 17.13 -5.01
N TYR A 60 7.86 17.44 -6.31
CA TYR A 60 6.67 17.36 -7.16
C TYR A 60 6.56 16.05 -7.94
N HIS A 61 7.64 15.33 -8.25
CA HIS A 61 7.53 14.14 -9.14
C HIS A 61 6.58 13.05 -8.62
N ASP A 62 6.55 12.82 -7.30
CA ASP A 62 5.67 11.85 -6.63
C ASP A 62 4.63 12.48 -5.70
N ILE A 63 4.37 13.78 -5.86
CA ILE A 63 3.44 14.50 -4.99
C ILE A 63 2.03 13.94 -5.10
N ILE A 64 1.62 13.50 -6.29
CA ILE A 64 0.45 12.68 -6.52
C ILE A 64 0.93 11.25 -6.73
N TYR A 65 0.46 10.33 -5.88
CA TYR A 65 0.82 8.94 -5.98
C TYR A 65 -0.37 8.08 -5.59
N ASP A 66 -0.84 7.28 -6.54
CA ASP A 66 -1.75 6.17 -6.32
C ASP A 66 -1.12 4.94 -6.97
N PRO A 67 -0.78 3.87 -6.21
CA PRO A 67 -0.18 2.66 -6.78
C PRO A 67 -1.11 1.92 -7.77
N LYS A 68 -2.40 2.30 -7.84
CA LYS A 68 -3.38 1.80 -8.81
C LYS A 68 -3.42 2.63 -10.10
N SER A 69 -2.82 3.82 -10.09
CA SER A 69 -2.81 4.74 -11.23
C SER A 69 -1.62 4.45 -12.17
N LEU A 70 -1.83 4.73 -13.46
CA LEU A 70 -0.79 4.70 -14.49
C LEU A 70 -0.35 6.11 -14.92
N THR A 71 -0.87 7.15 -14.25
CA THR A 71 -0.68 8.57 -14.61
C THR A 71 -0.10 9.40 -13.47
N ASN A 72 0.56 8.78 -12.49
CA ASN A 72 1.07 9.49 -11.31
C ASN A 72 1.99 10.66 -11.71
N GLU A 73 2.90 10.46 -12.64
CA GLU A 73 3.82 11.50 -13.10
C GLU A 73 3.09 12.63 -13.85
N GLU A 74 2.13 12.30 -14.72
CA GLU A 74 1.30 13.30 -15.39
C GLU A 74 0.38 14.06 -14.42
N ASP A 75 -0.12 13.40 -13.38
CA ASP A 75 -0.99 14.00 -12.38
C ASP A 75 -0.19 14.90 -11.43
N SER A 76 1.03 14.49 -11.08
CA SER A 76 2.03 15.27 -10.36
C SER A 76 2.47 16.51 -11.14
N GLU A 77 2.73 16.36 -12.44
CA GLU A 77 3.10 17.45 -13.33
C GLU A 77 1.97 18.48 -13.47
N ARG A 78 0.74 18.01 -13.68
CA ARG A 78 -0.44 18.88 -13.73
C ARG A 78 -0.63 19.63 -12.42
N PHE A 79 -0.50 18.94 -11.28
CA PHE A 79 -0.58 19.56 -9.96
C PHE A 79 0.51 20.63 -9.76
N PHE A 80 1.72 20.36 -10.24
CA PHE A 80 2.82 21.32 -10.23
C PHE A 80 2.50 22.56 -11.08
N ILE A 81 2.05 22.39 -12.33
CA ILE A 81 1.68 23.50 -13.22
C ILE A 81 0.59 24.39 -12.60
N GLU A 82 -0.43 23.78 -12.02
CA GLU A 82 -1.57 24.50 -11.41
C GLU A 82 -1.17 25.27 -10.15
N THR A 83 -0.17 24.77 -9.40
CA THR A 83 0.22 25.33 -8.10
C THR A 83 1.40 26.31 -8.19
N PHE A 84 2.32 26.10 -9.14
CA PHE A 84 3.56 26.88 -9.25
C PHE A 84 3.37 28.16 -10.06
N SER A 85 3.60 29.31 -9.42
CA SER A 85 3.44 30.65 -10.00
C SER A 85 4.77 31.34 -10.38
N GLY A 86 5.87 30.59 -10.39
CA GLY A 86 7.20 31.11 -10.73
C GLY A 86 7.46 31.25 -12.24
N ASP A 87 8.74 31.35 -12.59
CA ASP A 87 9.22 31.52 -13.97
C ASP A 87 8.80 30.37 -14.91
N GLU A 88 8.35 30.71 -16.12
CA GLU A 88 7.84 29.75 -17.10
C GLU A 88 8.92 28.81 -17.65
N MET A 89 10.17 29.28 -17.77
CA MET A 89 11.27 28.42 -18.22
C MET A 89 11.59 27.37 -17.16
N LEU A 90 11.63 27.78 -15.89
CA LEU A 90 11.78 26.86 -14.76
C LEU A 90 10.60 25.88 -14.66
N LYS A 91 9.37 26.35 -14.88
CA LYS A 91 8.18 25.48 -14.91
C LYS A 91 8.30 24.39 -15.97
N GLN A 92 8.68 24.76 -17.20
CA GLN A 92 8.90 23.79 -18.28
C GLN A 92 10.00 22.78 -17.95
N GLU A 93 11.14 23.25 -17.41
CA GLU A 93 12.25 22.38 -17.04
C GLU A 93 11.86 21.36 -15.95
N VAL A 94 11.11 21.78 -14.93
CA VAL A 94 10.61 20.88 -13.88
C VAL A 94 9.57 19.90 -14.44
N SER A 95 8.63 20.35 -15.26
CA SER A 95 7.66 19.46 -15.94
C SER A 95 8.37 18.38 -16.75
N THR A 96 9.41 18.74 -17.51
CA THR A 96 10.21 17.76 -18.25
C THR A 96 10.88 16.75 -17.34
N ILE A 97 11.48 17.20 -16.22
CA ILE A 97 12.09 16.29 -15.25
C ILE A 97 11.05 15.31 -14.69
N ILE A 98 9.88 15.78 -14.26
CA ILE A 98 8.81 14.94 -13.70
C ILE A 98 8.31 13.92 -14.72
N LEU A 99 8.06 14.32 -15.97
CA LEU A 99 7.55 13.39 -16.98
C LEU A 99 8.60 12.34 -17.39
N ASP A 100 9.88 12.69 -17.39
CA ASP A 100 10.97 11.77 -17.71
C ASP A 100 11.14 10.66 -16.65
N THR A 101 10.76 10.88 -15.38
CA THR A 101 10.86 9.84 -14.32
C THR A 101 9.92 8.66 -14.57
N LYS A 102 8.83 8.84 -15.33
CA LYS A 102 7.88 7.77 -15.64
C LYS A 102 8.52 6.54 -16.28
N THR A 103 9.48 6.78 -17.18
CA THR A 103 10.18 5.71 -17.91
C THR A 103 11.66 5.64 -17.58
N HIS A 104 12.15 6.58 -16.76
CA HIS A 104 13.57 6.81 -16.47
C HIS A 104 14.41 6.98 -17.75
N GLN A 105 13.81 7.56 -18.80
CA GLN A 105 14.48 7.88 -20.07
C GLN A 105 14.63 9.40 -20.18
N PRO A 106 15.76 9.96 -19.73
CA PRO A 106 15.93 11.40 -19.66
C PRO A 106 16.07 12.05 -21.04
N SER A 107 15.38 13.17 -21.22
CA SER A 107 15.44 14.03 -22.41
C SER A 107 16.41 15.22 -22.25
N THR A 108 16.85 15.52 -21.01
CA THR A 108 17.74 16.64 -20.69
C THR A 108 18.85 16.24 -19.72
N ALA A 109 19.88 17.09 -19.58
CA ALA A 109 20.96 16.85 -18.62
C ALA A 109 20.47 16.85 -17.16
N LEU A 110 19.53 17.73 -16.79
CA LEU A 110 18.98 17.75 -15.43
C LEU A 110 18.06 16.58 -15.18
N SER A 111 17.22 16.17 -16.14
CA SER A 111 16.39 14.99 -15.97
C SER A 111 17.22 13.71 -15.89
N ALA A 112 18.37 13.65 -16.58
CA ALA A 112 19.32 12.54 -16.42
C ALA A 112 19.88 12.46 -15.00
N ILE A 113 20.30 13.60 -14.43
CA ILE A 113 20.75 13.67 -13.03
C ILE A 113 19.64 13.25 -12.07
N PHE A 114 18.41 13.73 -12.30
CA PHE A 114 17.30 13.44 -11.41
C PHE A 114 16.88 11.97 -11.46
N CYS A 115 16.77 11.36 -12.66
CA CYS A 115 16.49 9.94 -12.81
C CYS A 115 17.53 9.06 -12.10
N GLU A 116 18.81 9.45 -12.14
CA GLU A 116 19.87 8.72 -11.42
C GLU A 116 19.69 8.79 -9.89
N ILE A 117 19.27 9.95 -9.38
CA ILE A 117 19.01 10.18 -7.96
C ILE A 117 17.77 9.40 -7.50
N ASP A 118 16.70 9.44 -8.28
CA ASP A 118 15.47 8.69 -8.01
C ASP A 118 15.72 7.17 -7.97
N LEU A 119 16.52 6.67 -8.92
CA LEU A 119 16.91 5.25 -9.00
C LEU A 119 18.05 4.85 -8.03
N ASN A 120 18.50 5.74 -7.14
CA ASN A 120 19.62 5.45 -6.23
C ASN A 120 19.43 4.21 -5.36
N ILE A 121 18.19 3.86 -5.03
CA ILE A 121 17.88 2.64 -4.28
C ILE A 121 18.46 1.40 -4.97
N LEU A 122 18.54 1.39 -6.31
CA LEU A 122 19.04 0.27 -7.10
C LEU A 122 20.55 0.08 -7.02
N TYR A 123 21.29 1.06 -6.51
CA TYR A 123 22.74 0.98 -6.27
C TYR A 123 23.08 0.60 -4.82
N GLN A 124 22.05 0.41 -3.98
CA GLN A 124 22.24 0.11 -2.57
C GLN A 124 22.55 -1.38 -2.35
N PRO A 125 23.20 -1.72 -1.21
CA PRO A 125 23.44 -3.11 -0.85
C PRO A 125 22.14 -3.90 -0.59
N LEU A 126 22.23 -5.23 -0.70
CA LEU A 126 21.09 -6.16 -0.62
C LEU A 126 20.12 -5.92 0.55
N HIS A 127 20.61 -5.60 1.75
CA HIS A 127 19.72 -5.38 2.90
C HIS A 127 18.77 -4.18 2.72
N LYS A 128 19.21 -3.12 2.03
CA LYS A 128 18.36 -1.97 1.68
C LYS A 128 17.41 -2.32 0.54
N LEU A 129 17.88 -3.10 -0.44
CA LEU A 129 17.04 -3.60 -1.54
C LEU A 129 15.89 -4.50 -1.04
N ILE A 130 16.14 -5.34 -0.03
CA ILE A 130 15.09 -6.15 0.60
C ILE A 130 14.08 -5.26 1.34
N ALA A 131 14.54 -4.24 2.07
CA ALA A 131 13.65 -3.28 2.72
C ALA A 131 12.79 -2.51 1.72
N TYR A 132 13.40 -2.08 0.61
CA TYR A 132 12.70 -1.48 -0.54
C TYR A 132 11.61 -2.41 -1.09
N GLU A 133 11.93 -3.69 -1.31
CA GLU A 133 10.93 -4.67 -1.78
C GLU A 133 9.78 -4.85 -0.79
N HIS A 134 10.03 -4.80 0.51
CA HIS A 134 8.96 -4.88 1.52
C HIS A 134 8.04 -3.66 1.45
N GLN A 135 8.62 -2.47 1.27
CA GLN A 135 7.86 -1.22 1.14
C GLN A 135 7.00 -1.24 -0.13
N ILE A 136 7.58 -1.59 -1.29
CA ILE A 136 6.81 -1.72 -2.53
C ILE A 136 5.71 -2.78 -2.37
N PHE A 137 6.00 -3.93 -1.75
CA PHE A 137 4.96 -4.93 -1.52
C PHE A 137 3.80 -4.40 -0.66
N LYS A 138 4.07 -3.48 0.30
CA LYS A 138 3.02 -2.84 1.11
C LYS A 138 2.17 -1.83 0.32
N GLU A 139 2.71 -1.17 -0.70
CA GLU A 139 1.95 -0.27 -1.58
C GLU A 139 0.99 -1.06 -2.50
N PHE A 140 1.39 -2.29 -2.90
CA PHE A 140 0.62 -3.14 -3.82
C PHE A 140 -0.24 -4.20 -3.12
N GLN A 141 -0.63 -4.00 -1.85
CA GLN A 141 -1.45 -4.96 -1.10
C GLN A 141 -2.83 -5.24 -1.70
N PHE A 142 -3.31 -4.39 -2.61
CA PHE A 142 -4.55 -4.61 -3.37
C PHE A 142 -4.43 -5.64 -4.50
N VAL A 143 -3.20 -6.01 -4.90
CA VAL A 143 -2.96 -6.97 -5.98
C VAL A 143 -2.87 -8.38 -5.41
N ASP A 144 -3.43 -9.37 -6.11
CA ASP A 144 -3.19 -10.78 -5.81
C ASP A 144 -1.69 -11.11 -5.79
N TYR A 145 -1.25 -11.89 -4.81
CA TYR A 145 0.18 -12.13 -4.62
C TYR A 145 0.84 -12.83 -5.81
N SER A 146 0.15 -13.77 -6.47
CA SER A 146 0.70 -14.48 -7.63
C SER A 146 0.94 -13.52 -8.79
N ILE A 147 0.01 -12.58 -8.99
CA ILE A 147 0.13 -11.53 -10.01
C ILE A 147 1.24 -10.55 -9.64
N TYR A 148 1.25 -10.06 -8.39
CA TYR A 148 2.28 -9.15 -7.89
C TYR A 148 3.67 -9.72 -8.13
N LYS A 149 3.91 -10.99 -7.76
CA LYS A 149 5.21 -11.65 -7.91
C LYS A 149 5.68 -11.65 -9.36
N VAL A 150 4.83 -12.06 -10.30
CA VAL A 150 5.18 -12.10 -11.74
C VAL A 150 5.53 -10.69 -12.24
N LYS A 151 4.68 -9.70 -11.97
CA LYS A 151 4.88 -8.33 -12.44
C LYS A 151 6.08 -7.66 -11.77
N ARG A 152 6.30 -7.91 -10.49
CA ARG A 152 7.45 -7.37 -9.78
C ARG A 152 8.77 -7.92 -10.34
N LEU A 153 8.83 -9.21 -10.71
CA LEU A 153 9.99 -9.79 -11.36
C LEU A 153 10.25 -9.21 -12.74
N GLU A 154 9.22 -8.92 -13.54
CA GLU A 154 9.35 -8.20 -14.81
C GLU A 154 9.97 -6.81 -14.60
N VAL A 155 9.46 -6.05 -13.62
CA VAL A 155 9.98 -4.71 -13.27
C VAL A 155 11.44 -4.77 -12.82
N LEU A 156 11.79 -5.66 -11.88
CA LEU A 156 13.16 -5.78 -11.38
C LEU A 156 14.16 -6.17 -12.47
N LYS A 157 13.77 -7.05 -13.40
CA LYS A 157 14.60 -7.41 -14.57
C LYS A 157 14.85 -6.22 -15.48
N LYS A 158 13.82 -5.43 -15.77
CA LYS A 158 13.96 -4.19 -16.56
C LYS A 158 14.85 -3.16 -15.86
N LEU A 159 14.70 -2.98 -14.55
CA LEU A 159 15.52 -2.05 -13.77
C LEU A 159 16.98 -2.49 -13.70
N LYS A 160 17.25 -3.80 -13.61
CA LYS A 160 18.61 -4.36 -13.66
C LYS A 160 19.34 -4.01 -14.95
N GLU A 161 18.65 -3.93 -16.10
CA GLU A 161 19.29 -3.54 -17.37
C GLU A 161 19.83 -2.11 -17.36
N GLN A 162 19.35 -1.26 -16.45
CA GLN A 162 19.72 0.15 -16.36
C GLN A 162 20.89 0.42 -15.41
N VAL A 163 21.21 -0.53 -14.50
CA VAL A 163 22.22 -0.31 -13.45
C VAL A 163 23.13 -1.52 -13.26
N ALA A 164 24.41 -1.26 -12.99
CA ALA A 164 25.39 -2.30 -12.68
C ALA A 164 25.46 -2.54 -11.16
N ASN A 165 24.50 -3.29 -10.61
CA ASN A 165 24.53 -3.74 -9.21
C ASN A 165 24.32 -5.27 -9.10
N PRO A 166 25.32 -6.05 -8.66
CA PRO A 166 25.18 -7.50 -8.50
C PRO A 166 24.15 -7.90 -7.44
N ASP A 167 23.85 -7.05 -6.45
CA ASP A 167 22.86 -7.35 -5.42
C ASP A 167 21.42 -7.38 -5.96
N LEU A 168 21.17 -6.83 -7.16
CA LEU A 168 19.86 -6.95 -7.81
C LEU A 168 19.56 -8.39 -8.24
N ASP A 169 20.56 -9.18 -8.60
CA ASP A 169 20.35 -10.62 -8.86
C ASP A 169 19.92 -11.35 -7.59
N ALA A 170 20.56 -11.03 -6.47
CA ALA A 170 20.17 -11.58 -5.17
C ALA A 170 18.76 -11.13 -4.76
N LEU A 171 18.36 -9.88 -5.05
CA LEU A 171 17.00 -9.40 -4.84
C LEU A 171 15.98 -10.16 -5.72
N ILE A 172 16.28 -10.35 -7.00
CA ILE A 172 15.41 -11.10 -7.92
C ILE A 172 15.21 -12.53 -7.41
N THR A 173 16.30 -13.22 -7.05
CA THR A 173 16.21 -14.56 -6.44
C THR A 173 15.42 -14.55 -5.13
N TYR A 174 15.59 -13.52 -4.29
CA TYR A 174 14.80 -13.35 -3.07
C TYR A 174 13.30 -13.28 -3.39
N VAL A 175 12.88 -12.46 -4.36
CA VAL A 175 11.46 -12.34 -4.77
C VAL A 175 10.94 -13.64 -5.41
N GLU A 176 11.76 -14.33 -6.20
CA GLU A 176 11.42 -15.63 -6.79
C GLU A 176 11.16 -16.71 -5.73
N CYS A 177 11.91 -16.73 -4.64
CA CYS A 177 11.79 -17.73 -3.58
C CYS A 177 10.93 -17.30 -2.40
N ARG A 178 10.56 -16.01 -2.29
CA ARG A 178 9.78 -15.47 -1.16
C ARG A 178 8.44 -16.21 -1.05
N GLN A 179 8.12 -16.61 0.17
CA GLN A 179 6.81 -17.10 0.57
C GLN A 179 6.32 -16.22 1.72
N PRO A 180 5.56 -15.14 1.44
CA PRO A 180 5.02 -14.29 2.47
C PRO A 180 3.97 -15.05 3.28
N ASN A 181 3.85 -14.71 4.56
CA ASN A 181 2.76 -15.18 5.41
C ASN A 181 1.49 -14.43 5.01
N ILE A 182 0.66 -15.08 4.18
CA ILE A 182 -0.62 -14.52 3.72
C ILE A 182 -1.74 -15.05 4.60
N ALA A 183 -2.65 -14.16 4.99
CA ALA A 183 -3.85 -14.53 5.69
C ALA A 183 -5.11 -14.14 4.94
N VAL A 184 -6.19 -14.86 5.22
CA VAL A 184 -7.54 -14.57 4.74
C VAL A 184 -8.38 -14.17 5.94
N TYR A 185 -9.01 -13.00 5.89
CA TYR A 185 -9.96 -12.52 6.88
C TYR A 185 -11.39 -12.63 6.32
N PRO A 186 -12.09 -13.77 6.54
CA PRO A 186 -13.41 -14.00 6.01
C PRO A 186 -14.52 -13.41 6.88
N GLY A 187 -15.53 -12.83 6.24
CA GLY A 187 -16.72 -12.32 6.89
C GLY A 187 -17.78 -11.89 5.88
N SER A 188 -19.01 -11.67 6.34
CA SER A 188 -20.05 -11.07 5.48
C SER A 188 -19.86 -9.57 5.30
N PHE A 189 -19.21 -8.92 6.28
CA PHE A 189 -18.90 -7.49 6.31
C PHE A 189 -20.09 -6.62 5.87
N ASN A 190 -21.25 -6.84 6.50
CA ASN A 190 -22.50 -6.19 6.12
C ASN A 190 -23.20 -5.53 7.34
N PRO A 191 -22.76 -4.35 7.80
CA PRO A 191 -21.62 -3.56 7.29
C PRO A 191 -20.25 -3.97 7.88
N PHE A 192 -19.17 -3.53 7.22
CA PHE A 192 -17.82 -3.46 7.81
C PHE A 192 -17.79 -2.33 8.86
N HIS A 193 -17.17 -2.55 10.02
CA HIS A 193 -17.30 -1.65 11.17
C HIS A 193 -15.99 -1.57 11.96
N LYS A 194 -15.90 -0.66 12.94
CA LYS A 194 -14.67 -0.41 13.73
C LYS A 194 -14.08 -1.67 14.36
N GLY A 195 -14.91 -2.58 14.90
CA GLY A 195 -14.44 -3.88 15.38
C GLY A 195 -13.78 -4.76 14.32
N HIS A 196 -14.30 -4.80 13.08
CA HIS A 196 -13.63 -5.53 11.98
C HIS A 196 -12.31 -4.86 11.61
N TYR A 197 -12.27 -3.52 11.59
CA TYR A 197 -11.06 -2.77 11.30
C TYR A 197 -9.97 -3.01 12.34
N ASN A 198 -10.33 -3.08 13.62
CA ASN A 198 -9.39 -3.39 14.70
C ASN A 198 -8.73 -4.76 14.51
N ILE A 199 -9.53 -5.80 14.21
CA ILE A 199 -9.00 -7.14 13.93
C ILE A 199 -8.10 -7.13 12.70
N LEU A 200 -8.51 -6.43 11.63
CA LEU A 200 -7.73 -6.31 10.41
C LEU A 200 -6.37 -5.64 10.68
N GLN A 201 -6.32 -4.52 11.39
CA GLN A 201 -5.08 -3.82 11.71
C GLN A 201 -4.12 -4.70 12.53
N LYS A 202 -4.64 -5.44 13.52
CA LYS A 202 -3.83 -6.39 14.29
C LYS A 202 -3.30 -7.52 13.42
N ALA A 203 -4.12 -8.06 12.53
CA ALA A 203 -3.71 -9.10 11.59
C ALA A 203 -2.63 -8.59 10.62
N GLU A 204 -2.73 -7.35 10.14
CA GLU A 204 -1.71 -6.73 9.28
C GLU A 204 -0.37 -6.49 9.98
N GLY A 205 -0.34 -6.46 11.31
CA GLY A 205 0.88 -6.48 12.12
C GLY A 205 1.50 -7.86 12.32
N ILE A 206 0.77 -8.95 12.00
CA ILE A 206 1.23 -10.34 12.14
C ILE A 206 1.60 -10.93 10.78
N PHE A 207 0.82 -10.63 9.76
CA PHE A 207 0.93 -11.20 8.41
C PHE A 207 1.54 -10.20 7.43
N ASP A 208 2.29 -10.72 6.46
CA ASP A 208 2.83 -9.92 5.37
C ASP A 208 1.71 -9.29 4.53
N LYS A 209 0.61 -10.04 4.35
CA LYS A 209 -0.59 -9.65 3.59
C LYS A 209 -1.85 -10.25 4.18
N VAL A 210 -2.94 -9.47 4.18
CA VAL A 210 -4.28 -9.91 4.60
C VAL A 210 -5.27 -9.70 3.45
N ILE A 211 -5.91 -10.78 3.02
CA ILE A 211 -6.98 -10.78 2.01
C ILE A 211 -8.32 -10.69 2.73
N ILE A 212 -9.12 -9.67 2.42
CA ILE A 212 -10.47 -9.54 2.96
C ILE A 212 -11.41 -10.36 2.09
N ALA A 213 -11.93 -11.47 2.63
CA ALA A 213 -12.80 -12.38 1.89
C ALA A 213 -14.27 -12.16 2.28
N ARG A 214 -15.03 -11.50 1.40
CA ARG A 214 -16.44 -11.22 1.60
C ARG A 214 -17.31 -12.38 1.15
N GLY A 215 -17.88 -13.10 2.11
CA GLY A 215 -18.81 -14.20 1.83
C GLY A 215 -20.20 -13.70 1.42
N ILE A 216 -20.68 -14.12 0.24
CA ILE A 216 -22.02 -13.83 -0.27
C ILE A 216 -22.94 -14.99 0.11
N ASN A 217 -23.91 -14.72 0.99
CA ASN A 217 -24.94 -15.69 1.38
C ASN A 217 -26.16 -15.54 0.48
N ALA A 218 -26.47 -16.56 -0.33
CA ALA A 218 -27.64 -16.54 -1.22
C ALA A 218 -28.96 -16.31 -0.45
N ASP A 219 -29.08 -16.87 0.76
CA ASP A 219 -30.30 -16.78 1.59
C ASP A 219 -30.51 -15.41 2.24
N LYS A 220 -29.46 -14.57 2.35
CA LYS A 220 -29.52 -13.28 3.05
C LYS A 220 -29.75 -12.08 2.13
N GLY A 221 -30.01 -12.33 0.85
CA GLY A 221 -30.14 -11.29 -0.17
C GLY A 221 -28.81 -10.59 -0.48
N PRO A 222 -28.80 -9.66 -1.45
CA PRO A 222 -27.59 -8.90 -1.79
C PRO A 222 -27.13 -8.07 -0.59
N ALA A 223 -25.80 -7.93 -0.45
CA ALA A 223 -25.27 -7.11 0.61
C ALA A 223 -25.69 -5.65 0.41
N THR A 224 -26.25 -5.04 1.46
CA THR A 224 -26.84 -3.70 1.40
C THR A 224 -25.82 -2.59 1.66
N HIS A 225 -24.62 -2.95 2.17
CA HIS A 225 -23.56 -2.01 2.51
C HIS A 225 -22.35 -2.15 1.58
N THR A 226 -21.80 -1.02 1.15
CA THR A 226 -20.50 -0.95 0.48
C THR A 226 -19.37 -1.08 1.50
N LEU A 227 -18.18 -1.46 1.03
CA LEU A 227 -16.99 -1.46 1.86
C LEU A 227 -16.40 -0.05 1.95
N PRO A 228 -15.84 0.35 3.11
CA PRO A 228 -15.34 1.71 3.32
C PRO A 228 -14.10 2.01 2.49
N ALA A 229 -13.92 3.28 2.12
CA ALA A 229 -12.77 3.76 1.33
C ALA A 229 -11.41 3.50 2.03
N ALA A 230 -11.40 3.34 3.36
CA ALA A 230 -10.22 2.93 4.11
C ALA A 230 -9.62 1.58 3.62
N LEU A 231 -10.39 0.75 2.91
CA LEU A 231 -9.94 -0.55 2.40
C LEU A 231 -9.45 -0.49 0.93
N THR A 232 -9.40 0.69 0.31
CA THR A 232 -9.12 0.88 -1.14
C THR A 232 -7.83 0.22 -1.63
N TYR A 233 -6.80 0.17 -0.77
CA TYR A 233 -5.47 -0.37 -1.05
C TYR A 233 -5.24 -1.79 -0.51
N ARG A 234 -6.31 -2.48 -0.11
CA ARG A 234 -6.27 -3.87 0.35
C ARG A 234 -6.90 -4.80 -0.69
N GLN A 235 -6.45 -6.05 -0.74
CA GLN A 235 -7.09 -7.04 -1.60
C GLN A 235 -8.41 -7.45 -0.97
N ILE A 236 -9.48 -7.30 -1.74
CA ILE A 236 -10.83 -7.67 -1.35
C ILE A 236 -11.36 -8.63 -2.39
N GLU A 237 -11.69 -9.84 -1.96
CA GLU A 237 -12.28 -10.87 -2.80
C GLU A 237 -13.69 -11.16 -2.31
N SER A 238 -14.62 -11.36 -3.24
CA SER A 238 -15.94 -11.88 -2.91
C SER A 238 -16.04 -13.34 -3.33
N TYR A 239 -16.65 -14.16 -2.49
CA TYR A 239 -16.85 -15.58 -2.80
C TYR A 239 -18.26 -16.05 -2.44
N SER A 240 -18.73 -17.05 -3.16
CA SER A 240 -19.94 -17.81 -2.87
C SER A 240 -19.56 -19.27 -2.61
N GLY A 241 -20.37 -19.98 -1.83
CA GLY A 241 -20.08 -21.37 -1.44
C GLY A 241 -19.15 -21.49 -0.23
N LEU A 242 -18.37 -22.58 -0.18
CA LEU A 242 -17.56 -22.92 0.99
C LEU A 242 -16.27 -22.10 1.04
N LEU A 243 -15.90 -21.65 2.24
CA LEU A 243 -14.63 -20.96 2.47
C LEU A 243 -13.43 -21.85 2.09
N THR A 244 -13.53 -23.16 2.30
CA THR A 244 -12.50 -24.14 1.93
C THR A 244 -12.21 -24.16 0.43
N ASP A 245 -13.25 -23.99 -0.39
CA ASP A 245 -13.08 -23.95 -1.85
C ASP A 245 -12.42 -22.65 -2.28
N PHE A 246 -12.85 -21.51 -1.70
CA PHE A 246 -12.25 -20.22 -1.93
C PHE A 246 -10.74 -20.22 -1.63
N ILE A 247 -10.34 -20.65 -0.43
CA ILE A 247 -8.92 -20.66 -0.04
C ILE A 247 -8.10 -21.65 -0.90
N ASN A 248 -8.71 -22.77 -1.34
CA ASN A 248 -8.05 -23.74 -2.20
C ASN A 248 -7.76 -23.17 -3.60
N ASN A 249 -8.65 -22.31 -4.10
CA ASN A 249 -8.54 -21.68 -5.41
C ASN A 249 -7.51 -20.54 -5.47
N LEU A 250 -7.03 -20.02 -4.34
CA LEU A 250 -5.98 -19.00 -4.31
C LEU A 250 -4.63 -19.51 -4.83
N GLY A 251 -4.38 -20.82 -4.76
CA GLY A 251 -3.16 -21.43 -5.31
C GLY A 251 -1.89 -21.28 -4.44
N TYR A 252 -2.01 -20.69 -3.25
CA TYR A 252 -0.90 -20.55 -2.28
C TYR A 252 -1.39 -20.80 -0.84
N PRO A 253 -0.50 -21.17 0.11
CA PRO A 253 -0.88 -21.41 1.49
C PRO A 253 -1.37 -20.11 2.15
N VAL A 254 -2.43 -20.22 2.95
CA VAL A 254 -3.01 -19.09 3.70
C VAL A 254 -3.37 -19.50 5.12
N THR A 255 -3.38 -18.52 6.02
CA THR A 255 -3.92 -18.65 7.37
C THR A 255 -5.27 -17.96 7.50
N ILE A 256 -6.27 -18.63 8.05
CA ILE A 256 -7.59 -18.04 8.28
C ILE A 256 -7.56 -17.20 9.56
N ILE A 257 -7.99 -15.94 9.49
CA ILE A 257 -8.15 -15.06 10.65
C ILE A 257 -9.60 -15.13 11.14
N ARG A 258 -9.80 -15.30 12.44
CA ARG A 258 -11.12 -15.16 13.08
C ARG A 258 -11.04 -14.17 14.23
N GLY A 259 -11.98 -13.23 14.27
CA GLY A 259 -12.08 -12.25 15.36
C GLY A 259 -12.87 -12.84 16.54
N LEU A 260 -12.37 -12.67 17.76
CA LEU A 260 -13.07 -13.06 18.99
C LEU A 260 -13.37 -11.83 19.83
N ARG A 261 -14.64 -11.62 20.20
CA ARG A 261 -15.04 -10.54 21.11
C ARG A 261 -15.36 -11.04 22.51
N ASN A 262 -15.88 -12.26 22.64
CA ASN A 262 -16.30 -12.83 23.92
C ASN A 262 -16.32 -14.37 23.87
N SER A 263 -16.72 -14.98 24.98
CA SER A 263 -16.82 -16.45 25.13
C SER A 263 -17.82 -17.10 24.17
N THR A 264 -18.89 -16.40 23.79
CA THR A 264 -19.91 -16.92 22.87
C THR A 264 -19.35 -17.02 21.45
N ASP A 265 -18.61 -16.00 21.00
CA ASP A 265 -17.91 -16.05 19.73
C ASP A 265 -16.93 -17.23 19.70
N LEU A 266 -16.15 -17.44 20.77
CA LEU A 266 -15.21 -18.56 20.84
C LEU A 266 -15.91 -19.91 20.66
N GLN A 267 -17.04 -20.14 21.33
CA GLN A 267 -17.78 -21.40 21.19
C GLN A 267 -18.30 -21.58 19.76
N TYR A 268 -18.82 -20.53 19.14
CA TYR A 268 -19.26 -20.56 17.75
C TYR A 268 -18.08 -20.87 16.80
N GLU A 269 -16.95 -20.19 16.97
CA GLU A 269 -15.77 -20.37 16.14
C GLU A 269 -15.13 -21.76 16.30
N LEU A 270 -15.15 -22.34 17.49
CA LEU A 270 -14.69 -23.71 17.72
C LEU A 270 -15.52 -24.73 16.92
N ASN A 271 -16.84 -24.55 16.85
CA ASN A 271 -17.70 -25.41 16.04
C ASN A 271 -17.41 -25.22 14.54
N GLN A 272 -17.30 -23.96 14.08
CA GLN A 272 -16.94 -23.66 12.69
C GLN A 272 -15.58 -24.26 12.30
N TYR A 273 -14.61 -24.22 13.22
CA TYR A 273 -13.31 -24.83 13.00
C TYR A 273 -13.39 -26.33 12.74
N ARG A 274 -14.24 -27.08 13.47
CA ARG A 274 -14.42 -28.52 13.22
C ARG A 274 -14.97 -28.80 11.83
N TYR A 275 -15.97 -28.05 11.39
CA TYR A 275 -16.46 -28.17 10.01
C TYR A 275 -15.38 -27.86 8.97
N LEU A 276 -14.57 -26.82 9.19
CA LEU A 276 -13.46 -26.51 8.28
C LEU A 276 -12.44 -27.65 8.23
N GLN A 277 -12.12 -28.28 9.37
CA GLN A 277 -11.21 -29.43 9.41
C GLN A 277 -11.77 -30.63 8.64
N ASP A 278 -13.05 -30.94 8.80
CA ASP A 278 -13.69 -32.08 8.13
C ASP A 278 -13.81 -31.86 6.61
N LEU A 279 -14.03 -30.61 6.18
CA LEU A 279 -14.21 -30.25 4.77
C LEU A 279 -12.90 -29.96 4.04
N SER A 280 -11.83 -29.64 4.75
CA SER A 280 -10.57 -29.25 4.12
C SER A 280 -9.81 -30.46 3.61
N THR A 281 -9.36 -30.37 2.36
CA THR A 281 -8.48 -31.34 1.71
C THR A 281 -6.99 -31.05 1.95
N LYS A 282 -6.66 -29.91 2.59
CA LYS A 282 -5.29 -29.46 2.87
C LYS A 282 -5.12 -29.10 4.36
N PRO A 283 -3.88 -29.05 4.89
CA PRO A 283 -3.63 -28.52 6.22
C PRO A 283 -4.20 -27.12 6.39
N LEU A 284 -4.99 -26.92 7.44
CA LEU A 284 -5.57 -25.62 7.79
C LEU A 284 -4.78 -24.95 8.92
N HIS A 285 -4.44 -23.68 8.71
CA HIS A 285 -3.95 -22.80 9.75
C HIS A 285 -5.04 -21.79 10.08
N ILE A 286 -5.41 -21.68 11.36
CA ILE A 286 -6.36 -20.67 11.84
C ILE A 286 -5.73 -19.91 13.00
N VAL A 287 -5.85 -18.60 12.98
CA VAL A 287 -5.44 -17.70 14.06
C VAL A 287 -6.66 -16.90 14.52
N SER A 288 -6.90 -16.93 15.83
CA SER A 288 -7.90 -16.09 16.47
C SER A 288 -7.26 -14.82 17.01
N VAL A 289 -7.84 -13.67 16.68
CA VAL A 289 -7.39 -12.35 17.14
C VAL A 289 -8.45 -11.77 18.06
N PHE A 290 -8.05 -11.32 19.24
CA PHE A 290 -8.96 -10.68 20.18
C PHE A 290 -9.26 -9.24 19.77
N CYS A 291 -10.53 -8.89 19.77
CA CYS A 291 -11.00 -7.52 19.57
C CYS A 291 -10.61 -6.68 20.79
N ASP A 292 -10.29 -5.40 20.60
CA ASP A 292 -10.13 -4.49 21.74
C ASP A 292 -11.46 -4.25 22.46
N ARG A 293 -11.37 -4.10 23.79
CA ARG A 293 -12.52 -3.99 24.70
C ARG A 293 -13.55 -2.95 24.26
N GLU A 294 -13.08 -1.82 23.74
CA GLU A 294 -13.94 -0.73 23.28
C GLU A 294 -14.85 -1.12 22.09
N PHE A 295 -14.50 -2.17 21.33
CA PHE A 295 -15.25 -2.60 20.15
C PHE A 295 -16.02 -3.93 20.36
N GLU A 296 -15.90 -4.59 21.51
CA GLU A 296 -16.50 -5.91 21.78
C GLU A 296 -18.03 -5.92 21.63
N HIS A 297 -18.69 -4.81 21.95
CA HIS A 297 -20.15 -4.67 21.86
C HIS A 297 -20.65 -4.42 20.42
N ILE A 298 -19.75 -4.17 19.48
CA ILE A 298 -20.09 -3.84 18.09
C ILE A 298 -20.32 -5.13 17.30
N SER A 299 -21.44 -5.19 16.58
CA SER A 299 -21.76 -6.27 15.65
C SER A 299 -22.51 -5.73 14.45
N SER A 300 -22.34 -6.34 13.26
CA SER A 300 -23.13 -5.95 12.09
C SER A 300 -24.64 -6.06 12.33
N THR A 301 -25.11 -7.04 13.10
CA THR A 301 -26.53 -7.16 13.47
C THR A 301 -26.99 -6.02 14.38
N GLY A 302 -26.18 -5.66 15.39
CA GLY A 302 -26.47 -4.50 16.24
C GLY A 302 -26.49 -3.20 15.46
N ILE A 303 -25.56 -3.01 14.52
CA ILE A 303 -25.51 -1.82 13.67
C ILE A 303 -26.75 -1.71 12.79
N ARG A 304 -27.17 -2.79 12.12
CA ARG A 304 -28.40 -2.79 11.30
C ARG A 304 -29.66 -2.46 12.12
N ASN A 305 -29.69 -2.85 13.39
CA ASN A 305 -30.79 -2.45 14.29
C ASN A 305 -30.70 -0.95 14.64
N LEU A 306 -29.49 -0.43 14.91
CA LEU A 306 -29.25 0.98 15.24
C LEU A 306 -29.45 1.94 14.05
N GLU A 307 -29.33 1.46 12.81
CA GLU A 307 -29.64 2.22 11.59
C GLU A 307 -31.08 2.75 11.61
N GLN A 308 -32.02 1.94 12.10
CA GLN A 308 -33.44 2.32 12.22
C GLN A 308 -33.66 3.50 13.18
N TYR A 309 -32.69 3.78 14.05
CA TYR A 309 -32.71 4.87 15.02
C TYR A 309 -31.72 5.99 14.69
N GLY A 310 -31.01 5.91 13.55
CA GLY A 310 -30.01 6.91 13.14
C GLY A 310 -28.74 6.94 14.01
N GLN A 311 -28.46 5.89 14.78
CA GLN A 311 -27.34 5.83 15.74
C GLN A 311 -26.16 4.96 15.29
N ALA A 312 -26.18 4.49 14.04
CA ALA A 312 -25.18 3.56 13.50
C ALA A 312 -23.82 4.21 13.18
N GLY A 313 -23.81 5.49 12.77
CA GLY A 313 -22.63 6.14 12.18
C GLY A 313 -21.36 6.09 13.04
N GLN A 314 -21.51 6.23 14.36
CA GLN A 314 -20.37 6.22 15.29
C GLN A 314 -19.59 4.89 15.35
N TYR A 315 -20.18 3.79 14.84
CA TYR A 315 -19.57 2.45 14.83
C TYR A 315 -18.98 2.06 13.46
N LEU A 316 -19.23 2.88 12.43
CA LEU A 316 -18.72 2.70 11.07
C LEU A 316 -17.41 3.47 10.88
N LEU A 317 -16.73 3.22 9.76
CA LEU A 317 -15.49 3.90 9.36
C LEU A 317 -15.76 5.15 8.53
#